data_AF-A0A809PMS5-F1
#
_entry.id   AF-A0A809PMS5-F1
#
_cell.length_a   1.000
_cell.length_b   1.000
_cell.length_c   1.000
_cell.angle_alpha   90.00
_cell.angle_beta   90.00
_cell.angle_gamma   90.00
#
_symmetry.space_group_name_H-M   'P 1'
#
loop_
_entity.id
_entity.type
_entity.pdbx_description
1 polymer ?
#
loop_
_entity_poly.entity_id
_entity_poly.type
_entity_poly.pdbx_seq_one_letter_code
_entity_poly.pdbx_strand_id
1 'polypeptide(L)'
;MTKFNQYSNELSEKFDDLQNEITQLKSLLTLNEWTRSNQISLGEDAPQLTSRNQFSKLFDYSSMLLNLYSSYEDFINESARIWLKFISQQKIAIDYDKLATTYSYGVALILQKIDTSPRYANLNKKDLIKSLNDAIFDTRETVFFFEPFSADLNNLRLAELENLCARLQLTNIRNWFEEDIGLLKLCEESDHTVESRLKDFIERRNEVAHGRRTSEIYALGPLKDLGNFIVELCRSITEFLMSKMLFNWSHIEIGKISEKLQKADAYIFKTKTHAFSTGVDIYIAGKSRCKKAKILEIQVNGFCTDSLVPFYETEVGAKFSTEAFKKDRLFIMD
;
A
#
# COMPACT_ATOMS: atom_id res chain seq x y z
N MET A 1 16.41 8.98 -14.99
CA MET A 1 15.36 8.28 -14.21
C MET A 1 14.03 8.89 -14.61
N THR A 2 13.09 8.10 -15.13
CA THR A 2 11.78 8.62 -15.56
C THR A 2 10.96 9.10 -14.35
N LYS A 3 10.08 10.09 -14.53
CA LYS A 3 9.15 10.55 -13.47
C LYS A 3 8.30 9.41 -12.90
N PHE A 4 7.96 8.42 -13.73
CA PHE A 4 7.32 7.19 -13.27
C PHE A 4 8.13 6.47 -12.19
N ASN A 5 9.42 6.24 -12.44
CA ASN A 5 10.31 5.60 -11.47
C ASN A 5 10.39 6.39 -10.17
N GLN A 6 10.35 7.72 -10.23
CA GLN A 6 10.28 8.56 -9.03
C GLN A 6 9.03 8.25 -8.20
N TYR A 7 7.83 8.27 -8.79
CA TYR A 7 6.60 8.01 -8.05
C TYR A 7 6.47 6.56 -7.58
N SER A 8 6.90 5.59 -8.39
CA SER A 8 6.90 4.19 -7.96
C SER A 8 7.86 3.96 -6.79
N ASN A 9 9.01 4.65 -6.79
CA ASN A 9 9.96 4.58 -5.68
C ASN A 9 9.41 5.28 -4.43
N GLU A 10 8.82 6.47 -4.56
CA GLU A 10 8.17 7.19 -3.44
C GLU A 10 7.10 6.29 -2.79
N LEU A 11 6.32 5.58 -3.59
CA LEU A 11 5.31 4.65 -3.08
C LEU A 11 5.93 3.42 -2.39
N SER A 12 6.98 2.82 -2.98
CA SER A 12 7.73 1.73 -2.35
C SER A 12 8.36 2.16 -1.03
N GLU A 13 8.97 3.34 -0.96
CA GLU A 13 9.57 3.89 0.26
C GLU A 13 8.52 4.05 1.37
N LYS A 14 7.32 4.54 1.04
CA LYS A 14 6.22 4.61 2.03
C LYS A 14 5.75 3.25 2.52
N PHE A 15 5.77 2.24 1.66
CA PHE A 15 5.47 0.88 2.08
C PHE A 15 6.57 0.30 2.97
N ASP A 16 7.84 0.53 2.65
CA ASP A 16 8.98 0.09 3.45
C ASP A 16 8.99 0.76 4.84
N ASP A 17 8.69 2.05 4.91
CA ASP A 17 8.54 2.81 6.17
C ASP A 17 7.47 2.17 7.07
N LEU A 18 6.27 1.91 6.51
CA LEU A 18 5.17 1.23 7.20
C LEU A 18 5.59 -0.16 7.70
N GLN A 19 6.22 -0.96 6.83
CA GLN A 19 6.65 -2.31 7.18
C GLN A 19 7.67 -2.31 8.32
N ASN A 20 8.61 -1.37 8.29
CA ASN A 20 9.61 -1.17 9.34
C ASN A 20 8.95 -0.77 10.67
N GLU A 21 8.01 0.17 10.65
CA GLU A 21 7.28 0.61 11.84
C GLU A 21 6.51 -0.56 12.47
N ILE A 22 5.72 -1.30 11.69
CA ILE A 22 4.97 -2.46 12.17
C ILE A 22 5.91 -3.55 12.70
N THR A 23 7.09 -3.72 12.10
CA THR A 23 8.11 -4.68 12.56
C THR A 23 8.68 -4.28 13.92
N GLN A 24 8.94 -2.98 14.14
CA GLN A 24 9.37 -2.45 15.43
C GLN A 24 8.27 -2.64 16.50
N LEU A 25 7.01 -2.36 16.17
CA LEU A 25 5.87 -2.58 17.08
C LEU A 25 5.76 -4.06 17.50
N LYS A 26 5.86 -4.99 16.55
CA LYS A 26 5.85 -6.44 16.86
C LYS A 26 7.04 -6.87 17.71
N SER A 27 8.21 -6.29 17.48
CA SER A 27 9.42 -6.54 18.29
C SER A 27 9.22 -6.07 19.73
N LEU A 28 8.68 -4.87 19.94
CA LEU A 28 8.35 -4.33 21.26
C LEU A 28 7.34 -5.20 22.00
N LEU A 29 6.27 -5.64 21.34
CA LEU A 29 5.30 -6.58 21.92
C LEU A 29 5.96 -7.89 22.36
N THR A 30 6.90 -8.41 21.56
CA THR A 30 7.62 -9.64 21.88
C THR A 30 8.50 -9.47 23.11
N LEU A 31 9.23 -8.35 23.19
CA LEU A 31 10.07 -8.01 24.33
C LEU A 31 9.24 -7.86 25.61
N ASN A 32 8.09 -7.19 25.52
CA ASN A 32 7.21 -6.99 26.66
C ASN A 32 6.59 -8.32 27.13
N GLU A 33 6.19 -9.20 26.21
CA GLU A 33 5.70 -10.53 26.60
C GLU A 33 6.80 -11.39 27.22
N TRP A 34 8.02 -11.37 26.67
CA TRP A 34 9.16 -12.06 27.25
C TRP A 34 9.44 -11.56 28.69
N THR A 35 9.40 -10.24 28.90
CA THR A 35 9.59 -9.63 30.22
C THR A 35 8.55 -10.12 31.22
N ARG A 36 7.28 -10.23 30.79
CA ARG A 36 6.18 -10.76 31.60
C ARG A 36 6.35 -12.25 31.91
N SER A 37 6.70 -13.06 30.91
CA SER A 37 6.90 -14.51 31.08
C SER A 37 8.06 -14.84 32.02
N ASN A 38 9.10 -14.01 32.06
CA ASN A 38 10.24 -14.17 32.95
C ASN A 38 10.05 -13.51 34.33
N GLN A 39 8.84 -13.00 34.62
CA GLN A 39 8.51 -12.38 35.92
C GLN A 39 9.51 -11.30 36.37
N ILE A 40 10.05 -10.53 35.42
CA ILE A 40 11.05 -9.50 35.72
C ILE A 40 10.42 -8.41 36.58
N SER A 41 10.89 -8.25 37.82
CA SER A 41 10.47 -7.20 38.74
C SER A 41 11.52 -6.10 38.82
N LEU A 42 11.09 -4.85 38.90
CA LEU A 42 11.96 -3.73 39.24
C LEU A 42 11.81 -3.47 40.73
N GLY A 43 12.73 -3.99 41.55
CA GLY A 43 12.81 -3.71 42.99
C GLY A 43 11.49 -3.95 43.75
N GLU A 44 10.90 -2.86 44.25
CA GLU A 44 9.75 -2.83 45.17
C GLU A 44 8.41 -3.28 44.55
N ASP A 45 8.33 -3.47 43.24
CA ASP A 45 7.11 -3.84 42.51
C ASP A 45 6.69 -5.32 42.68
N ALA A 46 7.54 -6.15 43.30
CA ALA A 46 7.35 -7.60 43.40
C ALA A 46 5.96 -8.01 43.96
N PRO A 47 5.39 -7.34 44.98
CA PRO A 47 4.06 -7.67 45.50
C PRO A 47 2.92 -7.38 44.51
N GLN A 48 3.15 -6.52 43.50
CA GLN A 48 2.13 -6.06 42.54
C GLN A 48 2.37 -6.59 41.12
N LEU A 49 3.33 -7.50 40.96
CA LEU A 49 3.80 -7.99 39.65
C LEU A 49 2.67 -8.50 38.75
N THR A 50 1.70 -9.23 39.31
CA THR A 50 0.55 -9.74 38.57
C THR A 50 -0.34 -8.62 38.03
N SER A 51 -0.70 -7.65 38.87
CA SER A 51 -1.53 -6.51 38.47
C SER A 51 -0.82 -5.62 37.46
N ARG A 52 0.48 -5.37 37.66
CA ARG A 52 1.33 -4.66 36.70
C ARG A 52 1.36 -5.37 35.34
N ASN A 53 1.53 -6.69 35.33
CA ASN A 53 1.58 -7.47 34.09
C ASN A 53 0.23 -7.45 33.35
N GLN A 54 -0.90 -7.48 34.07
CA GLN A 54 -2.24 -7.33 33.47
C GLN A 54 -2.44 -5.94 32.85
N PHE A 55 -2.07 -4.89 33.58
CA PHE A 55 -2.14 -3.52 33.08
C PHE A 55 -1.24 -3.33 31.85
N SER A 56 -0.01 -3.85 31.90
CA SER A 56 0.94 -3.82 30.78
C SER A 56 0.40 -4.54 29.54
N LYS A 57 -0.31 -5.66 29.69
CA LYS A 57 -0.96 -6.34 28.55
C LYS A 57 -2.05 -5.48 27.90
N LEU A 58 -2.88 -4.83 28.72
CA LEU A 58 -3.91 -3.92 28.21
C LEU A 58 -3.28 -2.71 27.51
N PHE A 59 -2.23 -2.13 28.11
CA PHE A 59 -1.49 -1.01 27.53
C PHE A 59 -0.86 -1.38 26.18
N ASP A 60 -0.20 -2.54 26.09
CA ASP A 60 0.38 -3.06 24.86
C ASP A 60 -0.67 -3.27 23.77
N TYR A 61 -1.80 -3.90 24.11
CA TYR A 61 -2.92 -4.12 23.20
C TYR A 61 -3.48 -2.81 22.65
N SER A 62 -3.78 -1.85 23.54
CA SER A 62 -4.32 -0.55 23.16
C SER A 62 -3.33 0.24 22.31
N SER A 63 -2.07 0.28 22.72
CA SER A 63 -1.01 0.98 21.99
C SER A 63 -0.80 0.37 20.61
N MET A 64 -0.79 -0.97 20.50
CA MET A 64 -0.64 -1.64 19.21
C MET A 64 -1.79 -1.27 18.25
N LEU A 65 -3.04 -1.34 18.69
CA LEU A 65 -4.19 -1.03 17.83
C LEU A 65 -4.20 0.42 17.36
N LEU A 66 -3.86 1.37 18.25
CA LEU A 66 -3.80 2.78 17.90
C LEU A 66 -2.67 3.08 16.92
N ASN A 67 -1.47 2.53 17.16
CA ASN A 67 -0.33 2.74 16.27
C ASN A 67 -0.57 2.06 14.92
N LEU A 68 -0.99 0.79 14.88
CA LEU A 68 -1.33 0.10 13.62
C LEU A 68 -2.32 0.90 12.77
N TYR A 69 -3.34 1.48 13.40
CA TYR A 69 -4.32 2.27 12.66
C TYR A 69 -3.74 3.57 12.16
N SER A 70 -2.93 4.26 12.98
CA SER A 70 -2.23 5.47 12.56
C SER A 70 -1.35 5.19 11.35
N SER A 71 -0.49 4.16 11.42
CA SER A 71 0.41 3.82 10.31
C SER A 71 -0.39 3.42 9.05
N TYR A 72 -1.49 2.69 9.21
CA TYR A 72 -2.39 2.35 8.10
C TYR A 72 -3.02 3.62 7.48
N GLU A 73 -3.61 4.49 8.28
CA GLU A 73 -4.26 5.72 7.80
C GLU A 73 -3.25 6.65 7.12
N ASP A 74 -2.09 6.85 7.73
CA ASP A 74 -1.00 7.65 7.17
C ASP A 74 -0.50 7.08 5.84
N PHE A 75 -0.32 5.77 5.75
CA PHE A 75 0.06 5.11 4.50
C PHE A 75 -0.96 5.32 3.38
N ILE A 76 -2.27 5.21 3.67
CA ILE A 76 -3.33 5.45 2.69
C ILE A 76 -3.32 6.91 2.22
N ASN A 77 -3.21 7.85 3.17
CA ASN A 77 -3.18 9.27 2.87
C ASN A 77 -1.98 9.64 1.98
N GLU A 78 -0.79 9.17 2.33
CA GLU A 78 0.42 9.42 1.54
C GLU A 78 0.37 8.75 0.16
N SER A 79 -0.13 7.51 0.08
CA SER A 79 -0.33 6.82 -1.19
C SER A 79 -1.29 7.58 -2.12
N ALA A 80 -2.38 8.12 -1.57
CA ALA A 80 -3.31 8.96 -2.31
C ALA A 80 -2.67 10.28 -2.75
N ARG A 81 -1.83 10.92 -1.92
CA ARG A 81 -1.07 12.12 -2.33
C ARG A 81 -0.12 11.80 -3.48
N ILE A 82 0.59 10.68 -3.45
CA ILE A 82 1.49 10.25 -4.53
C ILE A 82 0.70 10.04 -5.82
N TRP A 83 -0.46 9.37 -5.74
CA TRP A 83 -1.36 9.22 -6.89
C TRP A 83 -1.82 10.56 -7.46
N LEU A 84 -2.24 11.50 -6.61
CA LEU A 84 -2.66 12.85 -7.04
C LEU A 84 -1.51 13.61 -7.73
N LYS A 85 -0.29 13.56 -7.18
CA LYS A 85 0.90 14.13 -7.82
C LYS A 85 1.15 13.49 -9.18
N PHE A 86 1.03 12.17 -9.28
CA PHE A 86 1.20 11.42 -10.51
C PHE A 86 0.21 11.86 -11.59
N ILE A 87 -1.10 11.95 -11.26
CA ILE A 87 -2.12 12.34 -12.25
C ILE A 87 -2.10 13.83 -12.58
N SER A 88 -1.78 14.72 -11.63
CA SER A 88 -1.65 16.16 -11.91
C SER A 88 -0.56 16.47 -12.92
N GLN A 89 0.50 15.67 -12.98
CA GLN A 89 1.64 15.96 -13.86
C GLN A 89 1.53 15.33 -15.25
N GLN A 90 0.49 14.53 -15.51
CA GLN A 90 0.39 13.75 -16.73
C GLN A 90 -0.95 13.99 -17.42
N LYS A 91 -0.94 13.99 -18.75
CA LYS A 91 -2.16 13.99 -19.57
C LYS A 91 -2.77 12.58 -19.61
N ILE A 92 -3.05 12.02 -18.43
CA ILE A 92 -3.63 10.68 -18.29
C ILE A 92 -5.09 10.74 -18.72
N ALA A 93 -5.61 9.59 -19.16
CA ALA A 93 -7.04 9.36 -19.36
C ALA A 93 -7.79 9.32 -18.00
N ILE A 94 -7.83 10.45 -17.30
CA ILE A 94 -8.73 10.70 -16.17
C ILE A 94 -9.90 11.57 -16.63
N ASP A 95 -11.06 11.37 -16.02
CA ASP A 95 -12.21 12.25 -16.18
C ASP A 95 -11.98 13.51 -15.34
N TYR A 96 -11.28 14.49 -15.91
CA TYR A 96 -10.87 15.68 -15.17
C TYR A 96 -12.06 16.44 -14.58
N ASP A 97 -13.18 16.55 -15.31
CA ASP A 97 -14.39 17.23 -14.85
C ASP A 97 -14.97 16.56 -13.60
N LYS A 98 -15.01 15.22 -13.58
CA LYS A 98 -15.43 14.47 -12.40
C LYS A 98 -14.46 14.63 -11.23
N LEU A 99 -13.15 14.65 -11.50
CA LEU A 99 -12.13 14.89 -10.47
C LEU A 99 -12.30 16.29 -9.86
N ALA A 100 -12.40 17.31 -10.71
CA ALA A 100 -12.57 18.71 -10.33
C ALA A 100 -13.89 18.94 -9.57
N THR A 101 -14.98 18.27 -9.97
CA THR A 101 -16.27 18.32 -9.25
C THR A 101 -16.14 17.75 -7.84
N THR A 102 -15.53 16.56 -7.73
CA THR A 102 -15.31 15.91 -6.43
C THR A 102 -14.41 16.76 -5.54
N TYR A 103 -13.35 17.30 -6.11
CA TYR A 103 -12.43 18.21 -5.43
C TYR A 103 -13.13 19.47 -4.93
N SER A 104 -13.95 20.10 -5.79
CA SER A 104 -14.69 21.33 -5.47
C SER A 104 -15.64 21.14 -4.29
N TYR A 105 -16.36 20.01 -4.25
CA TYR A 105 -17.21 19.65 -3.13
C TYR A 105 -16.41 19.52 -1.83
N GLY A 106 -15.28 18.81 -1.87
CA GLY A 106 -14.38 18.66 -0.73
C GLY A 106 -13.82 19.98 -0.22
N VAL A 107 -13.40 20.87 -1.13
CA VAL A 107 -12.93 22.22 -0.77
C VAL A 107 -14.03 23.00 -0.05
N ALA A 108 -15.27 22.95 -0.57
CA ALA A 108 -16.40 23.62 0.06
C ALA A 108 -16.66 23.13 1.49
N LEU A 109 -16.52 21.83 1.76
CA LEU A 109 -16.63 21.26 3.12
C LEU A 109 -15.49 21.73 4.03
N ILE A 110 -14.26 21.77 3.52
CA ILE A 110 -13.10 22.20 4.30
C ILE A 110 -13.22 23.68 4.65
N LEU A 111 -13.59 24.54 3.72
CA LEU A 111 -13.69 25.99 3.96
C LEU A 111 -14.68 26.35 5.08
N GLN A 112 -15.69 25.51 5.33
CA GLN A 112 -16.62 25.69 6.44
C GLN A 112 -15.98 25.41 7.82
N LYS A 113 -14.90 24.61 7.86
CA LYS A 113 -14.29 24.08 9.09
C LYS A 113 -12.81 24.42 9.24
N ILE A 114 -12.20 25.08 8.25
CA ILE A 114 -10.75 25.30 8.19
C ILE A 114 -10.23 26.08 9.41
N ASP A 115 -11.03 27.01 9.91
CA ASP A 115 -10.67 27.86 11.06
C ASP A 115 -11.03 27.21 12.42
N THR A 116 -11.76 26.09 12.43
CA THR A 116 -12.30 25.46 13.67
C THR A 116 -11.83 24.03 13.90
N SER A 117 -11.35 23.34 12.87
CA SER A 117 -10.97 21.92 12.94
C SER A 117 -9.44 21.76 12.97
N PRO A 118 -8.86 21.14 14.01
CA PRO A 118 -7.42 20.82 14.06
C PRO A 118 -6.95 19.98 12.87
N ARG A 119 -7.84 19.19 12.26
CA ARG A 119 -7.57 18.37 11.08
C ARG A 119 -7.06 19.19 9.89
N TYR A 120 -7.47 20.46 9.78
CA TYR A 120 -7.13 21.34 8.67
C TYR A 120 -6.12 22.42 9.06
N ALA A 121 -5.50 22.31 10.23
CA ALA A 121 -4.57 23.32 10.76
C ALA A 121 -3.37 23.59 9.82
N ASN A 122 -2.96 22.58 9.05
CA ASN A 122 -1.85 22.69 8.09
C ASN A 122 -2.28 23.22 6.71
N LEU A 123 -3.58 23.47 6.48
CA LEU A 123 -4.08 23.95 5.20
C LEU A 123 -4.13 25.47 5.17
N ASN A 124 -3.53 26.06 4.14
CA ASN A 124 -3.66 27.48 3.87
C ASN A 124 -4.91 27.75 3.03
N LYS A 125 -5.83 28.55 3.57
CA LYS A 125 -7.09 28.93 2.91
C LYS A 125 -6.88 29.57 1.53
N LYS A 126 -5.84 30.40 1.36
CA LYS A 126 -5.53 31.05 0.07
C LYS A 126 -5.07 30.03 -0.97
N ASP A 127 -4.20 29.10 -0.56
CA ASP A 127 -3.69 28.05 -1.46
C ASP A 127 -4.81 27.10 -1.88
N LEU A 128 -5.73 26.78 -0.97
CA LEU A 128 -6.91 25.95 -1.26
C LEU A 128 -7.85 26.61 -2.27
N ILE A 129 -8.12 27.92 -2.11
CA ILE A 129 -8.96 28.68 -3.07
C ILE A 129 -8.26 28.79 -4.43
N LYS A 130 -6.94 29.01 -4.44
CA LYS A 130 -6.16 29.03 -5.68
C LYS A 130 -6.24 27.68 -6.40
N SER A 131 -5.98 26.58 -5.69
CA SER A 131 -6.08 25.23 -6.24
C SER A 131 -7.47 24.92 -6.78
N LEU A 132 -8.53 25.35 -6.08
CA LEU A 132 -9.91 25.23 -6.58
C LEU A 132 -10.14 25.99 -7.89
N ASN A 133 -9.65 27.22 -7.99
CA ASN A 133 -9.74 28.01 -9.22
C ASN A 133 -9.01 27.30 -10.37
N ASP A 134 -7.78 26.83 -10.11
CA ASP A 134 -6.96 26.12 -11.09
C ASP A 134 -7.66 24.82 -11.55
N ALA A 135 -8.33 24.13 -10.61
CA ALA A 135 -9.14 22.94 -10.87
C ALA A 135 -10.32 23.22 -11.80
N ILE A 136 -11.10 24.28 -11.53
CA ILE A 136 -12.31 24.63 -12.30
C ILE A 136 -11.98 25.08 -13.72
N PHE A 137 -10.90 25.84 -13.90
CA PHE A 137 -10.54 26.42 -15.20
C PHE A 137 -9.57 25.57 -16.02
N ASP A 138 -9.34 24.30 -15.62
CA ASP A 138 -8.38 23.36 -16.24
C ASP A 138 -7.09 24.04 -16.69
N THR A 139 -6.41 24.68 -15.74
CA THR A 139 -5.13 25.36 -16.04
C THR A 139 -4.01 24.37 -16.36
N ARG A 140 -4.25 23.05 -16.27
CA ARG A 140 -3.28 21.94 -16.44
C ARG A 140 -2.04 21.99 -15.53
N GLU A 141 -1.97 22.98 -14.64
CA GLU A 141 -0.98 23.12 -13.58
C GLU A 141 -1.60 22.86 -12.20
N THR A 142 -2.86 22.39 -12.16
CA THR A 142 -3.61 22.15 -10.93
C THR A 142 -2.90 21.17 -10.01
N VAL A 143 -2.49 21.66 -8.85
CA VAL A 143 -2.00 20.84 -7.75
C VAL A 143 -3.19 20.49 -6.87
N PHE A 144 -3.63 19.23 -6.92
CA PHE A 144 -4.69 18.74 -6.06
C PHE A 144 -4.19 18.43 -4.66
N PHE A 145 -4.78 19.08 -3.66
CA PHE A 145 -4.63 18.66 -2.25
C PHE A 145 -5.40 17.35 -1.98
N PHE A 146 -4.91 16.53 -1.06
CA PHE A 146 -5.58 15.26 -0.73
C PHE A 146 -6.82 15.47 0.14
N GLU A 147 -6.75 16.43 1.06
CA GLU A 147 -7.73 16.66 2.11
C GLU A 147 -9.16 16.86 1.57
N PRO A 148 -9.38 17.58 0.45
CA PRO A 148 -10.70 17.65 -0.18
C PRO A 148 -11.31 16.29 -0.52
N PHE A 149 -10.51 15.31 -0.96
CA PHE A 149 -11.01 13.96 -1.29
C PHE A 149 -11.37 13.14 -0.04
N SER A 150 -10.80 13.49 1.11
CA SER A 150 -11.02 12.80 2.39
C SER A 150 -11.88 13.57 3.40
N ALA A 151 -12.39 14.74 3.06
CA ALA A 151 -12.99 15.70 4.00
C ALA A 151 -14.13 15.13 4.87
N ASP A 152 -14.92 14.21 4.33
CA ASP A 152 -16.06 13.54 4.97
C ASP A 152 -15.85 12.02 5.13
N LEU A 153 -14.63 11.52 4.94
CA LEU A 153 -14.33 10.11 5.20
C LEU A 153 -14.36 9.82 6.70
N ASN A 154 -14.99 8.71 7.05
CA ASN A 154 -14.96 8.12 8.38
C ASN A 154 -13.71 7.24 8.53
N ASN A 155 -13.70 6.38 9.56
CA ASN A 155 -12.66 5.37 9.70
C ASN A 155 -12.57 4.52 8.42
N LEU A 156 -11.34 4.34 7.92
CA LEU A 156 -10.99 3.62 6.68
C LEU A 156 -11.34 2.11 6.68
N ARG A 157 -12.61 1.73 6.80
CA ARG A 157 -13.08 0.37 6.49
C ARG A 157 -13.08 0.19 4.97
N LEU A 158 -13.33 -1.04 4.50
CA LEU A 158 -13.25 -1.35 3.08
C LEU A 158 -14.16 -0.43 2.23
N ALA A 159 -15.39 -0.17 2.69
CA ALA A 159 -16.31 0.72 1.98
C ALA A 159 -15.77 2.17 1.89
N GLU A 160 -15.21 2.69 2.96
CA GLU A 160 -14.59 4.02 2.99
C GLU A 160 -13.34 4.09 2.12
N LEU A 161 -12.53 3.02 2.08
CA LEU A 161 -11.38 2.89 1.18
C LEU A 161 -11.83 2.84 -0.29
N GLU A 162 -12.86 2.07 -0.62
CA GLU A 162 -13.46 2.04 -1.96
C GLU A 162 -14.00 3.41 -2.37
N ASN A 163 -14.69 4.10 -1.46
CA ASN A 163 -15.19 5.45 -1.70
C ASN A 163 -14.06 6.45 -1.95
N LEU A 164 -12.97 6.38 -1.16
CA LEU A 164 -11.79 7.20 -1.40
C LEU A 164 -11.19 6.90 -2.78
N CYS A 165 -10.97 5.63 -3.11
CA CYS A 165 -10.44 5.22 -4.41
C CYS A 165 -11.34 5.70 -5.55
N ALA A 166 -12.65 5.55 -5.44
CA ALA A 166 -13.59 6.02 -6.46
C ALA A 166 -13.52 7.55 -6.70
N ARG A 167 -13.35 8.33 -5.62
CA ARG A 167 -13.15 9.79 -5.69
C ARG A 167 -11.84 10.17 -6.37
N LEU A 168 -10.81 9.33 -6.23
CA LEU A 168 -9.52 9.44 -6.90
C LEU A 168 -9.51 8.77 -8.29
N GLN A 169 -10.67 8.30 -8.78
CA GLN A 169 -10.85 7.56 -10.03
C GLN A 169 -10.06 6.24 -10.12
N LEU A 170 -9.71 5.69 -8.97
CA LEU A 170 -9.13 4.38 -8.81
C LEU A 170 -10.27 3.36 -8.65
N THR A 171 -10.61 2.65 -9.72
CA THR A 171 -11.70 1.66 -9.71
C THR A 171 -11.20 0.23 -9.50
N ASN A 172 -12.08 -0.63 -8.99
CA ASN A 172 -11.91 -2.07 -8.81
C ASN A 172 -10.93 -2.50 -7.70
N ILE A 173 -10.74 -1.70 -6.66
CA ILE A 173 -9.86 -2.08 -5.53
C ILE A 173 -10.40 -3.28 -4.73
N ARG A 174 -11.72 -3.43 -4.57
CA ARG A 174 -12.32 -4.60 -3.93
C ARG A 174 -12.00 -5.89 -4.70
N ASN A 175 -12.29 -5.91 -6.00
CA ASN A 175 -11.97 -7.06 -6.85
C ASN A 175 -10.47 -7.37 -6.83
N TRP A 176 -9.61 -6.35 -6.73
CA TRP A 176 -8.17 -6.54 -6.57
C TRP A 176 -7.84 -7.31 -5.29
N PHE A 177 -8.42 -6.93 -4.15
CA PHE A 177 -8.20 -7.64 -2.87
C PHE A 177 -8.76 -9.05 -2.86
N GLU A 178 -9.93 -9.27 -3.48
CA GLU A 178 -10.55 -10.61 -3.58
C GLU A 178 -9.73 -11.59 -4.42
N GLU A 179 -8.78 -11.10 -5.21
CA GLU A 179 -7.93 -11.90 -6.08
C GLU A 179 -6.47 -11.91 -5.65
N ASP A 180 -6.11 -11.12 -4.62
CA ASP A 180 -4.75 -11.02 -4.11
C ASP A 180 -4.42 -12.26 -3.27
N ILE A 181 -3.51 -13.10 -3.78
CA ILE A 181 -3.14 -14.39 -3.18
C ILE A 181 -2.60 -14.23 -1.75
N GLY A 182 -1.85 -13.15 -1.48
CA GLY A 182 -1.24 -12.94 -0.18
C GLY A 182 -2.29 -12.57 0.89
N LEU A 183 -3.23 -11.70 0.52
CA LEU A 183 -4.40 -11.40 1.36
C LEU A 183 -5.27 -12.63 1.58
N LEU A 184 -5.59 -13.37 0.51
CA LEU A 184 -6.40 -14.57 0.60
C LEU A 184 -5.80 -15.61 1.54
N LYS A 185 -4.48 -15.84 1.46
CA LYS A 185 -3.78 -16.77 2.35
C LYS A 185 -3.92 -16.39 3.82
N LEU A 186 -3.72 -15.12 4.16
CA LEU A 186 -3.88 -14.66 5.55
C LEU A 186 -5.34 -14.78 6.02
N CYS A 187 -6.29 -14.55 5.12
CA CYS A 187 -7.72 -14.64 5.38
C CYS A 187 -8.20 -16.09 5.61
N GLU A 188 -7.75 -17.03 4.77
CA GLU A 188 -8.04 -18.47 4.88
C GLU A 188 -7.57 -19.05 6.23
N GLU A 189 -6.39 -18.64 6.71
CA GLU A 189 -5.86 -19.05 8.02
C GLU A 189 -6.75 -18.62 9.20
N SER A 190 -7.68 -17.67 8.98
CA SER A 190 -8.51 -17.04 10.02
C SER A 190 -10.03 -17.19 9.80
N ASP A 191 -10.48 -17.92 8.77
CA ASP A 191 -11.90 -18.01 8.37
C ASP A 191 -12.59 -16.64 8.27
N HIS A 192 -11.87 -15.65 7.74
CA HIS A 192 -12.31 -14.27 7.61
C HIS A 192 -12.13 -13.78 6.18
N THR A 193 -13.02 -12.91 5.72
CA THR A 193 -12.78 -12.15 4.48
C THR A 193 -11.90 -10.93 4.78
N VAL A 194 -11.32 -10.32 3.74
CA VAL A 194 -10.57 -9.06 3.89
C VAL A 194 -11.45 -7.99 4.55
N GLU A 195 -12.71 -7.92 4.13
CA GLU A 195 -13.70 -6.99 4.68
C GLU A 195 -13.99 -7.25 6.16
N SER A 196 -14.24 -8.51 6.55
CA SER A 196 -14.57 -8.83 7.95
C SER A 196 -13.39 -8.58 8.87
N ARG A 197 -12.17 -8.88 8.43
CA ARG A 197 -10.95 -8.69 9.22
C ARG A 197 -10.59 -7.21 9.38
N LEU A 198 -10.72 -6.41 8.32
CA LEU A 198 -10.53 -4.96 8.40
C LEU A 198 -11.61 -4.30 9.27
N LYS A 199 -12.85 -4.78 9.19
CA LYS A 199 -13.95 -4.30 10.04
C LYS A 199 -13.67 -4.56 11.53
N ASP A 200 -13.31 -5.79 11.90
CA ASP A 200 -13.02 -6.16 13.29
C ASP A 200 -11.84 -5.34 13.85
N PHE A 201 -10.77 -5.17 13.06
CA PHE A 201 -9.64 -4.29 13.43
C PHE A 201 -10.11 -2.88 13.81
N ILE A 202 -10.92 -2.27 12.96
CA ILE A 202 -11.37 -0.88 13.15
C ILE A 202 -12.35 -0.77 14.31
N GLU A 203 -13.22 -1.75 14.50
CA GLU A 203 -14.14 -1.79 15.65
C GLU A 203 -13.36 -1.88 16.97
N ARG A 204 -12.38 -2.78 17.07
CA ARG A 204 -11.50 -2.89 18.25
C ARG A 204 -10.72 -1.62 18.52
N ARG A 205 -10.15 -0.99 17.48
CA ARG A 205 -9.47 0.30 17.60
C ARG A 205 -10.42 1.37 18.17
N ASN A 206 -11.65 1.43 17.69
CA ASN A 206 -12.64 2.40 18.17
C ASN A 206 -13.03 2.15 19.64
N GLU A 207 -13.18 0.89 20.04
CA GLU A 207 -13.44 0.54 21.45
C GLU A 207 -12.31 1.03 22.36
N VAL A 208 -11.06 0.79 21.96
CA VAL A 208 -9.87 1.28 22.68
C VAL A 208 -9.85 2.80 22.74
N ALA A 209 -10.05 3.48 21.60
CA ALA A 209 -10.02 4.94 21.53
C ALA A 209 -11.12 5.61 22.38
N HIS A 210 -12.27 4.96 22.54
CA HIS A 210 -13.36 5.43 23.40
C HIS A 210 -13.22 5.04 24.87
N GLY A 211 -12.11 4.41 25.26
CA GLY A 211 -11.87 3.98 26.64
C GLY A 211 -12.84 2.89 27.12
N ARG A 212 -13.50 2.18 26.20
CA ARG A 212 -14.37 1.06 26.56
C ARG A 212 -13.49 -0.08 27.03
N ARG A 213 -13.78 -0.62 28.22
CA ARG A 213 -13.08 -1.81 28.73
C ARG A 213 -13.40 -2.98 27.79
N THR A 214 -12.43 -3.34 26.95
CA THR A 214 -12.49 -4.55 26.13
C THR A 214 -12.41 -5.74 27.08
N SER A 215 -13.46 -6.56 27.16
CA SER A 215 -13.46 -7.79 27.97
C SER A 215 -12.50 -8.84 27.42
N GLU A 216 -12.16 -8.74 26.12
CA GLU A 216 -11.31 -9.69 25.40
C GLU A 216 -10.21 -8.93 24.65
N ILE A 217 -9.01 -8.90 25.26
CA ILE A 217 -7.79 -8.47 24.56
C ILE A 217 -7.21 -9.65 23.78
N TYR A 218 -6.63 -9.36 22.63
CA TYR A 218 -5.91 -10.37 21.87
C TYR A 218 -4.66 -10.87 22.60
N ALA A 219 -4.41 -12.16 22.47
CA ALA A 219 -3.11 -12.74 22.79
C ALA A 219 -2.03 -12.22 21.82
N LEU A 220 -0.76 -12.42 22.17
CA LEU A 220 0.37 -11.94 21.38
C LEU A 220 0.34 -12.43 19.92
N GLY A 221 -0.01 -13.70 19.68
CA GLY A 221 -0.11 -14.28 18.33
C GLY A 221 -1.09 -13.50 17.44
N PRO A 222 -2.39 -13.45 17.80
CA PRO A 222 -3.39 -12.70 17.04
C PRO A 222 -3.04 -11.21 16.82
N LEU A 223 -2.36 -10.53 17.77
CA LEU A 223 -1.88 -9.16 17.56
C LEU A 223 -0.79 -9.07 16.49
N LYS A 224 0.15 -10.01 16.47
CA LYS A 224 1.17 -10.08 15.41
C LYS A 224 0.53 -10.40 14.07
N ASP A 225 -0.45 -11.30 14.05
CA ASP A 225 -1.17 -11.69 12.84
C ASP A 225 -2.00 -10.53 12.29
N LEU A 226 -2.59 -9.71 13.15
CA LEU A 226 -3.21 -8.45 12.74
C LEU A 226 -2.19 -7.51 12.10
N GLY A 227 -1.00 -7.35 12.70
CA GLY A 227 0.06 -6.57 12.09
C GLY A 227 0.56 -7.15 10.76
N ASN A 228 0.57 -8.48 10.58
CA ASN A 228 0.89 -9.11 9.29
C ASN A 228 -0.18 -8.78 8.24
N PHE A 229 -1.45 -8.85 8.62
CA PHE A 229 -2.58 -8.49 7.76
C PHE A 229 -2.51 -7.03 7.30
N ILE A 230 -2.21 -6.08 8.18
CA ILE A 230 -2.11 -4.66 7.79
C ILE A 230 -0.95 -4.42 6.81
N VAL A 231 0.21 -5.05 7.02
CA VAL A 231 1.32 -4.98 6.06
C VAL A 231 0.89 -5.54 4.71
N GLU A 232 0.24 -6.71 4.69
CA GLU A 232 -0.18 -7.35 3.44
C GLU A 232 -1.26 -6.56 2.70
N LEU A 233 -2.20 -5.95 3.43
CA LEU A 233 -3.20 -5.05 2.86
C LEU A 233 -2.54 -3.84 2.20
N CYS A 234 -1.57 -3.20 2.87
CA CYS A 234 -0.86 -2.04 2.33
C CYS A 234 0.06 -2.42 1.16
N ARG A 235 0.65 -3.63 1.17
CA ARG A 235 1.36 -4.18 0.02
C ARG A 235 0.40 -4.31 -1.18
N SER A 236 -0.77 -4.89 -0.98
CA SER A 236 -1.76 -5.06 -2.04
C SER A 236 -2.20 -3.72 -2.63
N ILE A 237 -2.39 -2.70 -1.78
CA ILE A 237 -2.70 -1.32 -2.20
C ILE A 237 -1.55 -0.70 -3.00
N THR A 238 -0.31 -0.91 -2.55
CA THR A 238 0.89 -0.46 -3.27
C THR A 238 0.90 -1.02 -4.68
N GLU A 239 0.69 -2.32 -4.83
CA GLU A 239 0.68 -2.97 -6.14
C GLU A 239 -0.51 -2.56 -7.00
N PHE A 240 -1.68 -2.35 -6.38
CA PHE A 240 -2.84 -1.80 -7.07
C PHE A 240 -2.52 -0.43 -7.67
N LEU A 241 -1.94 0.48 -6.89
CA LEU A 241 -1.55 1.82 -7.36
C LEU A 241 -0.44 1.75 -8.41
N MET A 242 0.57 0.90 -8.24
CA MET A 242 1.61 0.68 -9.25
C MET A 242 1.01 0.20 -10.58
N SER A 243 0.04 -0.72 -10.54
CA SER A 243 -0.68 -1.18 -11.72
C SER A 243 -1.41 -0.03 -12.41
N LYS A 244 -2.14 0.80 -11.65
CA LYS A 244 -2.83 1.97 -12.18
C LYS A 244 -1.87 2.99 -12.78
N MET A 245 -0.71 3.22 -12.16
CA MET A 245 0.31 4.09 -12.73
C MET A 245 0.86 3.50 -14.02
N LEU A 246 1.25 2.22 -14.02
CA LEU A 246 1.90 1.54 -15.16
C LEU A 246 1.04 1.64 -16.42
N PHE A 247 -0.24 1.28 -16.32
CA PHE A 247 -1.14 1.29 -17.48
C PHE A 247 -1.59 2.69 -17.92
N ASN A 248 -1.27 3.72 -17.15
CA ASN A 248 -1.49 5.12 -17.50
C ASN A 248 -0.19 5.86 -17.91
N TRP A 249 0.94 5.16 -18.01
CA TRP A 249 2.22 5.70 -18.45
C TRP A 249 2.70 5.04 -19.75
N SER A 250 3.62 5.69 -20.47
CA SER A 250 4.27 5.08 -21.65
C SER A 250 5.14 3.88 -21.24
N HIS A 251 4.75 2.69 -21.66
CA HIS A 251 5.43 1.45 -21.29
C HIS A 251 5.57 0.54 -22.51
N ILE A 252 6.58 -0.31 -22.45
CA ILE A 252 6.86 -1.32 -23.46
C ILE A 252 6.73 -2.68 -22.79
N GLU A 253 5.84 -3.52 -23.32
CA GLU A 253 5.80 -4.93 -22.91
C GLU A 253 6.96 -5.69 -23.56
N ILE A 254 7.82 -6.28 -22.74
CA ILE A 254 8.96 -7.08 -23.23
C ILE A 254 8.63 -8.56 -23.32
N GLY A 255 7.56 -9.03 -22.66
CA GLY A 255 7.12 -10.42 -22.79
C GLY A 255 6.14 -10.89 -21.73
N LYS A 256 5.83 -12.19 -21.77
CA LYS A 256 4.91 -12.85 -20.86
C LYS A 256 5.46 -14.18 -20.35
N ILE A 257 5.42 -14.37 -19.02
CA ILE A 257 5.92 -15.57 -18.36
C ILE A 257 5.08 -16.79 -18.73
N SER A 258 5.73 -17.80 -19.30
CA SER A 258 5.15 -19.11 -19.61
C SER A 258 5.33 -20.09 -18.45
N GLU A 259 6.47 -20.02 -17.74
CA GLU A 259 6.85 -21.02 -16.73
C GLU A 259 7.85 -20.49 -15.70
N LYS A 260 7.84 -21.11 -14.50
CA LYS A 260 8.86 -20.92 -13.44
C LYS A 260 9.66 -22.21 -13.27
N LEU A 261 10.97 -22.12 -13.41
CA LEU A 261 11.93 -23.19 -13.14
C LEU A 261 12.31 -23.18 -11.66
N GLN A 262 11.58 -23.93 -10.82
CA GLN A 262 11.74 -23.90 -9.35
C GLN A 262 13.19 -24.13 -8.88
N LYS A 263 13.92 -25.08 -9.47
CA LYS A 263 15.29 -25.42 -9.05
C LYS A 263 16.30 -24.32 -9.36
N ALA A 264 16.09 -23.58 -10.44
CA ALA A 264 16.99 -22.52 -10.89
C ALA A 264 16.57 -21.13 -10.37
N ASP A 265 15.39 -21.03 -9.77
CA ASP A 265 14.74 -19.76 -9.45
C ASP A 265 14.75 -18.79 -10.65
N ALA A 266 14.36 -19.33 -11.81
CA ALA A 266 14.35 -18.63 -13.08
C ALA A 266 12.96 -18.72 -13.74
N TYR A 267 12.68 -17.79 -14.63
CA TYR A 267 11.41 -17.66 -15.33
C TYR A 267 11.65 -17.77 -16.83
N ILE A 268 10.83 -18.57 -17.50
CA ILE A 268 10.79 -18.63 -18.95
C ILE A 268 9.68 -17.71 -19.42
N PHE A 269 9.98 -16.87 -20.40
CA PHE A 269 9.00 -16.01 -21.03
C PHE A 269 9.27 -15.90 -22.53
N LYS A 270 8.20 -15.61 -23.26
CA LYS A 270 8.29 -15.31 -24.69
C LYS A 270 8.37 -13.81 -24.88
N THR A 271 9.35 -13.38 -25.66
CA THR A 271 9.65 -11.96 -25.84
C THR A 271 8.75 -11.28 -26.87
N LYS A 272 8.62 -9.96 -26.73
CA LYS A 272 8.29 -9.05 -27.84
C LYS A 272 9.59 -8.61 -28.53
N THR A 273 9.53 -7.68 -29.48
CA THR A 273 10.67 -7.28 -30.33
C THR A 273 11.57 -6.20 -29.72
N HIS A 274 11.41 -5.89 -28.43
CA HIS A 274 12.11 -4.76 -27.80
C HIS A 274 13.34 -5.24 -27.05
N ALA A 275 14.41 -4.44 -27.12
CA ALA A 275 15.67 -4.75 -26.46
C ALA A 275 15.56 -4.59 -24.94
N PHE A 276 16.26 -5.44 -24.20
CA PHE A 276 16.41 -5.31 -22.75
C PHE A 276 17.75 -5.90 -22.30
N SER A 277 18.18 -5.53 -21.10
CA SER A 277 19.47 -5.95 -20.54
C SER A 277 19.36 -6.28 -19.05
N THR A 278 20.37 -6.97 -18.53
CA THR A 278 20.55 -7.14 -17.09
C THR A 278 20.71 -5.76 -16.41
N GLY A 279 20.34 -5.70 -15.14
CA GLY A 279 20.37 -4.48 -14.32
C GLY A 279 19.23 -3.48 -14.55
N VAL A 280 18.42 -3.65 -15.60
CA VAL A 280 17.28 -2.76 -15.91
C VAL A 280 16.12 -3.01 -14.96
N ASP A 281 15.49 -1.92 -14.53
CA ASP A 281 14.23 -1.93 -13.80
C ASP A 281 13.09 -2.36 -14.74
N ILE A 282 12.36 -3.41 -14.33
CA ILE A 282 11.15 -3.90 -14.98
C ILE A 282 9.96 -3.86 -14.02
N TYR A 283 8.76 -3.93 -14.58
CA TYR A 283 7.52 -4.09 -13.85
C TYR A 283 6.89 -5.43 -14.24
N ILE A 284 6.57 -6.23 -13.24
CA ILE A 284 5.95 -7.54 -13.38
C ILE A 284 4.49 -7.39 -12.96
N ALA A 285 3.57 -7.43 -13.93
CA ALA A 285 2.14 -7.24 -13.67
C ALA A 285 1.32 -8.49 -14.02
N GLY A 286 0.45 -8.85 -13.08
CA GLY A 286 -0.55 -9.91 -13.19
C GLY A 286 -1.95 -9.38 -12.99
N LYS A 287 -2.88 -10.26 -12.57
CA LYS A 287 -4.30 -9.91 -12.38
C LYS A 287 -4.51 -8.96 -11.18
N SER A 288 -3.91 -9.32 -10.04
CA SER A 288 -4.01 -8.67 -8.73
C SER A 288 -2.61 -8.45 -8.12
N ARG A 289 -1.62 -8.23 -8.99
CA ARG A 289 -0.23 -7.98 -8.59
C ARG A 289 0.47 -7.07 -9.58
N CYS A 290 1.34 -6.21 -9.10
CA CYS A 290 2.20 -5.37 -9.92
C CYS A 290 3.40 -4.92 -9.10
N LYS A 291 4.57 -5.51 -9.38
CA LYS A 291 5.79 -5.29 -8.61
C LYS A 291 6.89 -4.72 -9.49
N LYS A 292 7.67 -3.81 -8.92
CA LYS A 292 8.97 -3.44 -9.48
C LYS A 292 9.98 -4.57 -9.25
N ALA A 293 10.82 -4.83 -10.24
CA ALA A 293 11.88 -5.83 -10.17
C ALA A 293 13.07 -5.41 -11.03
N LYS A 294 14.21 -6.09 -10.87
CA LYS A 294 15.36 -5.99 -11.76
C LYS A 294 15.59 -7.29 -12.50
N ILE A 295 16.03 -7.21 -13.74
CA ILE A 295 16.57 -8.36 -14.47
C ILE A 295 17.97 -8.63 -13.92
N LEU A 296 18.16 -9.76 -13.24
CA LEU A 296 19.45 -10.13 -12.65
C LEU A 296 20.31 -10.91 -13.64
N GLU A 297 19.70 -11.85 -14.36
CA GLU A 297 20.38 -12.72 -15.32
C GLU A 297 19.47 -12.97 -16.51
N ILE A 298 20.05 -13.11 -17.70
CA ILE A 298 19.36 -13.49 -18.94
C ILE A 298 20.09 -14.68 -19.55
N GLN A 299 19.34 -15.68 -19.98
CA GLN A 299 19.83 -16.83 -20.73
C GLN A 299 18.99 -17.06 -21.98
N VAL A 300 19.67 -17.34 -23.09
CA VAL A 300 19.06 -17.74 -24.36
C VAL A 300 19.73 -19.03 -24.81
N ASN A 301 18.93 -20.08 -25.02
CA ASN A 301 19.42 -21.42 -25.39
C ASN A 301 20.54 -21.95 -24.47
N GLY A 302 20.46 -21.65 -23.16
CA GLY A 302 21.45 -22.07 -22.16
C GLY A 302 22.71 -21.21 -22.05
N PHE A 303 22.83 -20.12 -22.83
CA PHE A 303 23.96 -19.20 -22.76
C PHE A 303 23.57 -17.90 -22.07
N CYS A 304 24.36 -17.48 -21.08
CA CYS A 304 24.19 -16.19 -20.42
C CYS A 304 24.50 -15.02 -21.36
N THR A 305 23.70 -13.97 -21.29
CA THR A 305 23.93 -12.70 -22.01
C THR A 305 23.57 -11.51 -21.13
N ASP A 306 24.25 -10.39 -21.33
CA ASP A 306 23.96 -9.14 -20.62
C ASP A 306 22.87 -8.33 -21.31
N SER A 307 22.70 -8.49 -22.62
CA SER A 307 21.68 -7.79 -23.40
C SER A 307 21.10 -8.67 -24.49
N LEU A 308 19.86 -8.38 -24.87
CA LEU A 308 19.15 -9.11 -25.90
C LEU A 308 18.32 -8.15 -26.74
N VAL A 309 18.46 -8.26 -28.07
CA VAL A 309 17.51 -7.72 -29.05
C VAL A 309 16.76 -8.91 -29.64
N PRO A 310 15.64 -9.33 -29.05
CA PRO A 310 15.00 -10.58 -29.42
C PRO A 310 14.11 -10.42 -30.67
N PHE A 311 13.94 -11.53 -31.40
CA PHE A 311 12.84 -11.65 -32.36
C PHE A 311 11.52 -11.90 -31.61
N TYR A 312 10.40 -11.64 -32.27
CA TYR A 312 9.07 -11.93 -31.71
C TYR A 312 8.97 -13.42 -31.31
N GLU A 313 8.46 -13.69 -30.11
CA GLU A 313 8.31 -15.03 -29.53
C GLU A 313 9.63 -15.80 -29.30
N THR A 314 10.76 -15.10 -29.16
CA THR A 314 12.00 -15.74 -28.68
C THR A 314 11.79 -16.21 -27.25
N GLU A 315 12.16 -17.46 -26.97
CA GLU A 315 12.12 -18.01 -25.62
C GLU A 315 13.38 -17.57 -24.85
N VAL A 316 13.16 -16.96 -23.69
CA VAL A 316 14.22 -16.41 -22.84
C VAL A 316 14.02 -16.89 -21.42
N GLY A 317 15.10 -17.38 -20.80
CA GLY A 317 15.18 -17.59 -19.37
C GLY A 317 15.71 -16.33 -18.70
N ALA A 318 15.08 -15.86 -17.63
CA ALA A 318 15.63 -14.78 -16.81
C ALA A 318 15.39 -15.00 -15.33
N LYS A 319 16.30 -14.44 -14.53
CA LYS A 319 16.13 -14.32 -13.08
C LYS A 319 15.78 -12.89 -12.72
N PHE A 320 14.80 -12.72 -11.84
CA PHE A 320 14.35 -11.40 -11.39
C PHE A 320 14.65 -11.22 -9.90
N SER A 321 14.79 -9.96 -9.46
CA SER A 321 14.97 -9.62 -8.04
C SER A 321 13.72 -9.90 -7.18
N THR A 322 12.58 -10.13 -7.82
CA THR A 322 11.27 -10.29 -7.18
C THR A 322 10.59 -11.50 -7.78
N GLU A 323 9.80 -12.21 -6.97
CA GLU A 323 9.03 -13.35 -7.45
C GLU A 323 8.00 -12.94 -8.51
N ALA A 324 7.87 -13.80 -9.52
CA ALA A 324 6.89 -13.68 -10.59
C ALA A 324 6.12 -15.00 -10.76
N PHE A 325 5.03 -14.95 -11.53
CA PHE A 325 4.16 -16.10 -11.70
C PHE A 325 3.80 -16.31 -13.17
N LYS A 326 3.37 -17.53 -13.47
CA LYS A 326 2.86 -17.89 -14.80
C LYS A 326 1.76 -16.91 -15.23
N LYS A 327 1.83 -16.48 -16.50
CA LYS A 327 1.00 -15.47 -17.16
C LYS A 327 1.28 -14.01 -16.80
N ASP A 328 2.23 -13.72 -15.90
CA ASP A 328 2.66 -12.33 -15.70
C ASP A 328 3.24 -11.73 -16.95
N ARG A 329 2.97 -10.44 -17.11
CA ARG A 329 3.48 -9.61 -18.19
C ARG A 329 4.63 -8.76 -17.65
N LEU A 330 5.65 -8.59 -18.47
CA LEU A 330 6.88 -7.90 -18.14
C LEU A 330 6.93 -6.59 -18.92
N PHE A 331 7.18 -5.49 -18.23
CA PHE A 331 7.20 -4.16 -18.81
C PHE A 331 8.48 -3.41 -18.47
N ILE A 332 8.98 -2.62 -19.41
CA ILE A 332 9.95 -1.55 -19.18
C ILE A 332 9.27 -0.20 -19.40
N MET A 333 9.76 0.82 -18.72
CA MET A 333 9.30 2.19 -18.95
C MET A 333 10.00 2.75 -20.18
N ASP A 334 9.23 3.36 -21.07
CA ASP A 334 9.73 4.10 -22.23
C ASP A 334 10.33 5.46 -21.81
#